data_AF-A0A673NAT4-F1
#
_entry.id   AF-A0A673NAT4-F1
#
_cell.length_a   1.000
_cell.length_b   1.000
_cell.length_c   1.000
_cell.angle_alpha   90.00
_cell.angle_beta   90.00
_cell.angle_gamma   90.00
#
_symmetry.space_group_name_H-M   'P 1'
#
loop_
_entity.id
_entity.type
_entity.pdbx_description
1 polymer ?
#
loop_
_entity_poly.entity_id
_entity_poly.type
_entity_poly.pdbx_seq_one_letter_code
_entity_poly.pdbx_strand_id
1 'polypeptide(L)' 'MQGHRGEKRYICPHCEKGFVDLGNFKRHKLIHTGERPFECKECGKRFTQSAHLKKHVNTQHVT' A
#
# COMPACT_ATOMS: atom_id res chain seq x y z
N MET A 1 -19.07 -27.49 1.72
CA MET A 1 -17.82 -26.80 2.10
C MET A 1 -17.89 -25.36 1.58
N GLN A 2 -18.53 -24.45 2.33
CA GLN A 2 -18.69 -23.05 1.92
C GLN A 2 -17.40 -22.30 2.23
N GLY A 3 -16.85 -21.64 1.20
CA GLY A 3 -15.48 -21.12 1.15
C GLY A 3 -15.08 -20.17 2.29
N HIS A 4 -13.77 -20.21 2.56
CA HIS A 4 -12.99 -19.35 3.43
C HIS A 4 -13.63 -17.98 3.73
N ARG A 5 -14.41 -17.90 4.82
CA ARG A 5 -14.74 -16.63 5.46
C ARG A 5 -13.47 -16.15 6.17
N GLY A 6 -12.54 -15.58 5.39
CA GLY A 6 -11.49 -14.74 5.95
C GLY A 6 -12.20 -13.57 6.61
N GLU A 7 -12.43 -13.66 7.92
CA GLU A 7 -13.08 -12.60 8.68
C GLU A 7 -12.27 -11.31 8.48
N LYS A 8 -12.87 -10.32 7.83
CA LYS A 8 -12.25 -9.02 7.61
C LYS A 8 -12.19 -8.31 8.95
N ARG A 9 -11.07 -8.49 9.67
CA ARG A 9 -10.86 -7.93 11.01
C ARG A 9 -10.59 -6.43 11.00
N TYR A 10 -10.06 -5.91 9.89
CA TYR A 10 -9.65 -4.51 9.79
C TYR A 10 -10.56 -3.77 8.82
N ILE A 11 -11.45 -2.94 9.34
CA ILE A 11 -12.40 -2.16 8.55
C ILE A 11 -11.94 -0.70 8.48
N CYS A 12 -11.96 -0.12 7.28
CA CYS A 12 -11.69 1.30 7.10
C CYS A 12 -12.89 2.15 7.53
N PRO A 13 -12.75 3.10 8.47
CA PRO A 13 -13.85 3.95 8.90
C PRO A 13 -14.24 5.02 7.87
N HIS A 14 -13.44 5.27 6.84
CA HIS A 14 -13.73 6.29 5.82
C HIS A 14 -14.48 5.75 4.59
N CYS A 15 -14.33 4.46 4.27
CA CYS A 15 -14.95 3.86 3.09
C CYS A 15 -15.43 2.42 3.32
N GLU A 16 -15.52 2.00 4.59
CA GLU A 16 -16.08 0.73 5.08
C GLU A 16 -15.44 -0.54 4.48
N LYS A 17 -14.31 -0.38 3.80
CA LYS A 17 -13.60 -1.47 3.14
C LYS A 17 -12.90 -2.32 4.19
N GLY A 18 -13.22 -3.62 4.18
CA GLY A 18 -12.66 -4.59 5.11
C GLY A 18 -11.48 -5.38 4.54
N PHE A 19 -10.49 -5.61 5.39
CA PHE A 19 -9.25 -6.32 5.10
C PHE A 19 -9.03 -7.44 6.14
N VAL A 20 -8.45 -8.54 5.69
CA VAL A 20 -8.10 -9.68 6.55
C VAL A 20 -6.75 -9.48 7.26
N ASP A 21 -5.86 -8.69 6.66
CA ASP A 21 -4.50 -8.46 7.12
C ASP A 21 -4.27 -6.98 7.47
N LEU A 22 -3.50 -6.77 8.56
CA LEU A 22 -3.18 -5.45 9.07
C LEU A 22 -2.26 -4.68 8.10
N GLY A 23 -1.33 -5.36 7.43
CA GLY A 23 -0.43 -4.72 6.47
C GLY A 23 -1.20 -4.11 5.29
N ASN A 24 -2.14 -4.86 4.74
CA ASN A 24 -3.07 -4.42 3.70
C ASN A 24 -3.95 -3.26 4.18
N PHE A 25 -4.49 -3.34 5.39
CA PHE A 25 -5.27 -2.25 5.98
C PHE A 25 -4.44 -0.97 6.16
N LYS A 26 -3.24 -1.05 6.74
CA LYS A 26 -2.35 0.09 6.93
C LYS A 26 -1.98 0.73 5.60
N ARG A 27 -1.62 -0.07 4.60
CA ARG A 27 -1.34 0.41 3.23
C ARG A 27 -2.55 1.08 2.61
N HIS A 28 -3.75 0.55 2.84
CA HIS A 28 -4.97 1.18 2.37
C HIS A 28 -5.19 2.55 3.04
N LYS A 29 -4.93 2.71 4.34
CA LYS A 29 -5.08 4.02 5.00
C LYS A 29 -4.23 5.13 4.35
N LEU A 30 -3.06 4.78 3.79
CA LEU A 30 -2.19 5.74 3.09
C LEU A 30 -2.87 6.43 1.90
N ILE A 31 -3.90 5.81 1.30
CA ILE A 31 -4.64 6.46 0.20
C ILE A 31 -5.50 7.62 0.68
N HIS A 32 -5.99 7.53 1.93
CA HIS A 32 -6.84 8.54 2.53
C HIS A 32 -6.01 9.67 3.15
N THR A 33 -4.88 9.33 3.77
CA THR A 33 -3.96 10.32 4.33
C THR A 33 -3.07 10.97 3.28
N GLY A 34 -2.97 10.38 2.09
CA GLY A 34 -2.05 10.83 1.04
C GLY A 34 -0.57 10.58 1.36
N GLU A 35 -0.28 9.93 2.50
CA GLU A 35 1.07 9.66 2.94
C GLU A 35 1.76 8.67 2.00
N ARG A 36 2.95 9.06 1.54
CA ARG A 36 3.80 8.24 0.69
C ARG A 36 5.17 8.14 1.36
N PRO A 37 5.39 7.13 2.21
CA PRO A 37 6.60 7.03 3.02
C PRO A 37 7.83 6.62 2.20
N PHE A 38 7.64 6.06 1.00
CA PHE A 38 8.75 5.60 0.16
C PHE A 38 9.08 6.66 -0.88
N GLU A 39 10.22 7.32 -0.77
CA GLU A 39 10.67 8.35 -1.69
C GLU A 39 11.85 7.85 -2.54
N CYS A 40 11.80 8.14 -3.85
CA CYS A 40 12.93 7.94 -4.73
C CYS A 40 13.94 9.06 -4.50
N LYS A 41 15.16 8.70 -4.10
CA LYS A 41 16.23 9.67 -3.83
C LYS A 41 16.77 10.37 -5.07
N GLU A 42 16.54 9.80 -6.25
CA GLU A 42 17.10 10.31 -7.51
C GLU A 42 16.19 11.36 -8.16
N CYS A 43 14.87 11.21 -8.06
CA CYS A 43 13.91 12.15 -8.65
C CYS A 43 12.90 12.75 -7.66
N GLY A 44 12.96 12.39 -6.37
CA GLY A 44 12.02 12.84 -5.33
C GLY A 44 10.61 12.25 -5.42
N LYS A 45 10.36 11.31 -6.35
CA LYS A 45 9.02 10.74 -6.55
C LYS A 45 8.63 9.83 -5.40
N ARG A 46 7.42 10.01 -4.85
CA ARG A 46 6.95 9.29 -3.67
C ARG A 46 5.95 8.18 -4.03
N PHE A 47 6.03 7.07 -3.30
CA PHE A 47 5.27 5.84 -3.46
C PHE A 47 4.68 5.36 -2.13
N THR A 48 3.57 4.64 -2.20
CA THR A 48 2.92 4.00 -1.05
C THR A 48 3.50 2.63 -0.72
N GLN A 49 4.35 2.07 -1.59
CA GLN A 49 4.93 0.74 -1.44
C GLN A 49 6.41 0.69 -1.83
N SER A 50 7.20 -0.01 -1.04
CA SER A 50 8.62 -0.28 -1.33
C SER A 50 8.82 -1.01 -2.66
N ALA A 51 8.00 -2.02 -2.97
CA ALA A 51 8.12 -2.76 -4.23
C ALA A 51 7.91 -1.86 -5.47
N HIS A 52 7.00 -0.89 -5.37
CA HIS A 52 6.76 0.08 -6.44
C HIS A 52 7.94 1.06 -6.58
N LEU A 53 8.49 1.54 -5.46
CA LEU A 53 9.71 2.34 -5.47
C LEU A 53 10.87 1.57 -6.10
N LYS A 54 11.09 0.32 -5.68
CA LYS A 54 12.17 -0.52 -6.21
C LYS A 54 12.03 -0.76 -7.70
N LYS A 55 10.82 -1.07 -8.18
CA LYS A 55 10.55 -1.22 -9.62
C LYS A 55 10.82 0.10 -10.35
N HIS A 56 10.33 1.21 -9.81
CA HIS A 56 10.54 2.53 -10.41
C HIS A 56 12.03 2.87 -10.54
N VAL A 57 12.81 2.72 -9.46
CA VAL A 57 14.27 2.91 -9.50
C VAL A 57 14.88 1.97 -10.53
N ASN A 58 14.51 0.68 -10.50
CA ASN A 58 15.04 -0.31 -11.43
C ASN A 58 14.70 -0.05 -12.91
N THR A 59 13.61 0.65 -13.23
CA THR A 59 13.21 0.87 -14.63
C THR A 59 13.44 2.28 -15.12
N GLN A 60 13.62 3.25 -14.22
CA GLN A 60 13.71 4.67 -14.57
C GLN A 60 15.03 5.31 -14.17
N HIS A 61 15.76 4.69 -13.24
CA HIS A 61 17.00 5.20 -12.69
C HIS A 61 18.12 4.16 -12.67
N VAL A 62 17.97 3.08 -13.43
CA VAL A 62 19.09 2.18 -13.71
C VAL A 62 19.93 2.82 -14.80
N THR A 63 21.12 3.27 -14.40
CA THR A 63 22.28 3.43 -15.29
C THR A 63 22.70 2.10 -15.86
#